data_AF-A0A7S3C4Z2-F1
#
_entry.id   AF-A0A7S3C4Z2-F1
#
_cell.length_a   1.000
_cell.length_b   1.000
_cell.length_c   1.000
_cell.angle_alpha   90.00
_cell.angle_beta   90.00
_cell.angle_gamma   90.00
#
_symmetry.space_group_name_H-M   'P 1'
#
loop_
_entity.id
_entity.type
_entity.pdbx_description
1 polymer ?
#
loop_
_entity_poly.entity_id
_entity_poly.type
_entity_poly.pdbx_seq_one_letter_code
_entity_poly.pdbx_strand_id
1 'polypeptide(L)'
;ASLLQAQQVLDVKQALGWLCEQAKHFQHAVLVGGNHDYTLQRLGPTESAKLCGHFGVHYLHGDAHPALLHFAESGGGSRALLVWGSGSSLDKASLGATRAVPSGNASFQVDDAAFGANTRHVERADVVVCHSPPEGMLLGKSGHALGTINALLARVGPKAFICGHMHNSPSTPQQDRVAWLPHGVGMNACVTSTWNSLYGCPIVIDI
;
A
#
# COMPACT_ATOMS: atom_id res chain seq x y z
N ALA A 1 -31.09 14.59 4.68
CA ALA A 1 -29.86 15.18 4.12
C ALA A 1 -28.88 14.05 3.86
N SER A 2 -28.52 13.79 2.60
CA SER A 2 -27.79 12.58 2.21
C SER A 2 -26.35 12.61 2.73
N LEU A 3 -25.96 11.54 3.43
CA LEU A 3 -24.60 11.21 3.90
C LEU A 3 -23.55 11.07 2.77
N LEU A 4 -23.85 11.50 1.55
CA LEU A 4 -23.06 11.34 0.33
C LEU A 4 -22.54 12.67 -0.25
N GLN A 5 -22.74 13.82 0.41
CA GLN A 5 -22.52 15.14 -0.21
C GLN A 5 -21.30 15.96 0.28
N ALA A 6 -20.32 15.34 0.93
CA ALA A 6 -19.02 16.00 1.13
C ALA A 6 -17.89 14.97 1.26
N GLN A 7 -17.48 14.36 0.15
CA GLN A 7 -16.09 13.89 0.09
C GLN A 7 -15.21 15.14 0.05
N GLN A 8 -14.80 15.62 1.23
CA GLN A 8 -13.66 16.53 1.31
C GLN A 8 -12.47 15.80 0.70
N VAL A 9 -11.93 16.34 -0.39
CA VAL A 9 -10.60 15.96 -0.87
C VAL A 9 -9.64 16.34 0.25
N LEU A 10 -9.13 15.36 0.98
CA LEU A 10 -8.14 15.60 2.02
C LEU A 10 -6.83 15.99 1.34
N ASP A 11 -6.29 17.15 1.68
CA ASP A 11 -4.90 17.48 1.37
C ASP A 11 -3.98 16.42 2.01
N VAL A 12 -2.86 16.09 1.38
CA VAL A 12 -1.90 15.09 1.88
C VAL A 12 -1.48 15.39 3.34
N LYS A 13 -1.37 16.67 3.72
CA LYS A 13 -1.06 17.05 5.11
C LYS A 13 -2.21 16.74 6.07
N GLN A 14 -3.46 16.92 5.63
CA GLN A 14 -4.63 16.59 6.43
C GLN A 14 -4.77 15.06 6.58
N ALA A 15 -4.54 14.31 5.49
CA ALA A 15 -4.51 12.85 5.52
C ALA A 15 -3.41 12.32 6.46
N LEU A 16 -2.19 12.87 6.38
CA LEU A 16 -1.08 12.51 7.27
C LEU A 16 -1.35 12.92 8.72
N GLY A 17 -1.94 14.09 8.96
CA GLY A 17 -2.35 14.53 10.30
C GLY A 17 -3.40 13.60 10.91
N TRP A 18 -4.41 13.22 10.12
CA TRP A 18 -5.40 12.23 10.54
C TRP A 18 -4.75 10.86 10.83
N LEU A 19 -3.86 10.39 9.96
CA LEU A 19 -3.14 9.13 10.15
C LEU A 19 -2.30 9.15 11.43
N CYS A 20 -1.57 10.24 11.69
CA CYS A 20 -0.81 10.44 12.93
C CYS A 20 -1.71 10.28 14.17
N GLU A 21 -2.90 10.88 14.16
CA GLU A 21 -3.85 10.76 15.26
C GLU A 21 -4.38 9.32 15.44
N GLN A 22 -4.62 8.59 14.35
CA GLN A 22 -5.00 7.17 14.43
C GLN A 22 -3.83 6.29 14.90
N ALA A 23 -2.62 6.65 14.50
CA ALA A 23 -1.39 5.89 14.73
C ALA A 23 -0.81 6.08 16.14
N LYS A 24 -1.30 7.03 16.95
CA LYS A 24 -0.69 7.39 18.25
C LYS A 24 -0.56 6.26 19.27
N HIS A 25 -1.33 5.17 19.10
CA HIS A 25 -1.29 3.98 19.95
C HIS A 25 -0.39 2.86 19.41
N PHE A 26 0.20 3.06 18.24
CA PHE A 26 1.11 2.13 17.59
C PHE A 26 2.54 2.64 17.71
N GLN A 27 3.51 1.72 17.80
CA GLN A 27 4.93 2.08 17.85
C GLN A 27 5.47 2.52 16.48
N HIS A 28 4.85 2.05 15.41
CA HIS A 28 5.20 2.39 14.04
C HIS A 28 3.93 2.56 13.21
N ALA A 29 3.95 3.55 12.32
CA ALA A 29 3.04 3.67 11.18
C ALA A 29 3.86 3.68 9.90
N VAL A 30 3.44 2.91 8.90
CA VAL A 30 4.10 2.89 7.59
C VAL A 30 3.12 3.34 6.51
N LEU A 31 3.64 3.95 5.44
CA LEU A 31 2.87 4.42 4.30
C LEU A 31 3.60 4.06 3.02
N VAL A 32 2.86 3.53 2.04
CA VAL A 32 3.26 3.52 0.63
C VAL A 32 2.36 4.48 -0.13
N GLY A 33 2.85 5.06 -1.22
CA GLY A 33 1.97 5.77 -2.14
C GLY A 33 1.05 4.79 -2.88
N GLY A 34 0.18 5.35 -3.71
CA GLY A 34 -0.74 4.62 -4.55
C GLY A 34 -1.06 5.42 -5.80
N ASN A 35 -1.95 4.88 -6.62
CA ASN A 35 -2.12 5.38 -7.97
C ASN A 35 -2.82 6.76 -8.08
N HIS A 36 -3.38 7.24 -6.97
CA HIS A 36 -3.96 8.57 -6.82
C HIS A 36 -3.03 9.57 -6.07
N ASP A 37 -1.91 9.10 -5.50
CA ASP A 37 -0.96 9.89 -4.71
C ASP A 37 -0.01 10.78 -5.55
N TYR A 38 -0.58 11.68 -6.35
CA TYR A 38 0.20 12.58 -7.21
C TYR A 38 1.23 13.40 -6.42
N THR A 39 0.86 13.85 -5.23
CA THR A 39 1.74 14.67 -4.40
C THR A 39 2.99 13.89 -3.94
N LEU A 40 2.81 12.67 -3.44
CA LEU A 40 3.94 11.86 -2.96
C LEU A 40 4.86 11.44 -4.12
N GLN A 41 4.29 11.14 -5.29
CA GLN A 41 5.10 10.83 -6.47
C GLN A 41 5.90 12.05 -6.93
N ARG A 42 5.27 13.23 -7.00
CA ARG A 42 5.91 14.46 -7.48
C ARG A 42 7.00 14.97 -6.54
N LEU A 43 6.81 14.83 -5.22
CA LEU A 43 7.84 15.14 -4.23
C LEU A 43 9.06 14.22 -4.36
N GLY A 44 8.83 12.99 -4.83
CA GLY A 44 9.85 11.96 -4.92
C GLY A 44 10.21 11.38 -3.54
N PRO A 45 11.04 10.33 -3.50
CA PRO A 45 11.22 9.52 -2.30
C PRO A 45 11.75 10.29 -1.08
N THR A 46 12.78 11.12 -1.28
CA THR A 46 13.46 11.84 -0.20
C THR A 46 12.54 12.84 0.48
N GLU A 47 11.83 13.66 -0.30
CA GLU A 47 10.94 14.69 0.26
C GLU A 47 9.65 14.09 0.81
N SER A 48 9.13 13.01 0.21
CA SER A 48 8.01 12.25 0.77
C SER A 48 8.36 11.60 2.12
N ALA A 49 9.57 11.05 2.26
CA ALA A 49 10.04 10.51 3.54
C ALA A 49 10.18 11.60 4.61
N LYS A 50 10.71 12.78 4.25
CA LYS A 50 10.75 13.92 5.16
C LYS A 50 9.34 14.35 5.57
N LEU A 51 8.43 14.51 4.62
CA LEU A 51 7.04 14.91 4.89
C LEU A 51 6.36 13.93 5.85
N CYS A 52 6.39 12.62 5.55
CA CYS A 52 5.79 11.60 6.40
C CYS A 52 6.46 11.54 7.79
N GLY A 53 7.77 11.73 7.85
CA GLY A 53 8.53 11.78 9.10
C GLY A 53 8.08 12.89 10.05
N HIS A 54 7.61 14.04 9.56
CA HIS A 54 7.04 15.10 10.41
C HIS A 54 5.76 14.65 11.14
N PHE A 55 5.11 13.58 10.66
CA PHE A 55 3.90 12.98 11.23
C PHE A 55 4.18 11.64 11.93
N GLY A 56 5.45 11.27 12.14
CA GLY A 56 5.81 9.99 12.75
C GLY A 56 5.51 8.77 11.88
N VAL A 57 5.38 8.95 10.56
CA VAL A 57 5.06 7.89 9.60
C VAL A 57 6.30 7.54 8.77
N HIS A 58 6.60 6.25 8.67
CA HIS A 58 7.66 5.74 7.80
C HIS A 58 7.15 5.61 6.36
N TYR A 59 7.68 6.41 5.45
CA TYR A 59 7.40 6.25 4.03
C TYR A 59 8.25 5.12 3.42
N LEU A 60 7.59 4.17 2.77
CA LEU A 60 8.18 3.05 2.06
C LEU A 60 7.99 3.24 0.56
N HIS A 61 9.01 2.91 -0.24
CA HIS A 61 8.92 2.99 -1.71
C HIS A 61 9.78 1.92 -2.39
N GLY A 62 9.43 1.58 -3.63
CA GLY A 62 9.94 0.40 -4.31
C GLY A 62 11.46 0.35 -4.46
N ASP A 63 12.09 1.50 -4.69
CA ASP A 63 13.53 1.60 -4.89
C ASP A 63 14.37 1.55 -3.58
N ALA A 64 13.73 1.61 -2.41
CA ALA A 64 14.43 1.52 -1.13
C ALA A 64 14.79 0.08 -0.77
N HIS A 65 15.86 -0.08 0.01
CA HIS A 65 16.07 -1.32 0.77
C HIS A 65 15.01 -1.46 1.87
N PRO A 66 14.69 -2.70 2.31
CA PRO A 66 13.80 -2.92 3.45
C PRO A 66 14.26 -2.15 4.70
N ALA A 67 13.32 -1.50 5.38
CA ALA A 67 13.56 -0.76 6.62
C ALA A 67 13.48 -1.69 7.83
N LEU A 68 14.42 -1.54 8.77
CA LEU A 68 14.40 -2.28 10.04
C LEU A 68 13.62 -1.47 11.08
N LEU A 69 12.48 -1.98 11.53
CA LEU A 69 11.63 -1.36 12.56
C LEU A 69 11.79 -2.07 13.90
N HIS A 70 12.12 -1.32 14.95
CA HIS A 70 12.38 -1.83 16.30
C HIS A 70 11.19 -1.57 17.22
N PHE A 71 10.55 -2.63 17.68
CA PHE A 71 9.48 -2.56 18.66
C PHE A 71 10.04 -2.80 20.06
N ALA A 72 9.64 -1.95 21.00
CA ALA A 72 9.80 -2.15 22.42
C ALA A 72 8.77 -3.16 22.94
N GLU A 73 9.21 -4.08 23.79
CA GLU A 73 8.33 -5.04 24.47
C GLU A 73 8.15 -4.68 25.95
N SER A 74 6.97 -5.02 26.49
CA SER A 74 6.63 -4.85 27.90
C SER A 74 7.45 -5.82 28.75
N GLY A 75 8.70 -5.46 29.05
CA GLY A 75 9.64 -6.34 29.76
C GLY A 75 11.12 -6.08 29.44
N GLY A 76 11.44 -5.07 28.63
CA GLY A 76 12.83 -4.71 28.29
C GLY A 76 13.41 -5.48 27.10
N GLY A 77 12.62 -6.34 26.46
CA GLY A 77 12.94 -6.96 25.17
C GLY A 77 12.76 -5.98 24.00
N SER A 78 13.43 -6.28 22.89
CA SER A 78 13.17 -5.63 21.61
C SER A 78 13.06 -6.67 20.51
N ARG A 79 12.03 -6.52 19.68
CA ARG A 79 11.87 -7.29 18.43
C ARG A 79 12.09 -6.34 17.26
N ALA A 80 12.71 -6.85 16.19
CA ALA A 80 12.88 -6.09 14.96
C ALA A 80 12.21 -6.79 13.79
N LEU A 81 11.60 -6.02 12.89
CA LEU A 81 11.01 -6.52 11.64
C LEU A 81 11.63 -5.79 10.45
N LEU A 82 11.99 -6.52 9.40
CA LEU A 82 12.30 -5.91 8.10
C LEU A 82 10.99 -5.67 7.36
N VAL A 83 10.72 -4.41 7.01
CA VAL A 83 9.51 -3.98 6.30
C VAL A 83 9.91 -3.31 4.99
N TRP A 84 9.31 -3.75 3.89
CA TRP A 84 9.50 -3.14 2.59
C TRP A 84 8.14 -2.81 1.98
N GLY A 85 8.08 -1.82 1.09
CA GLY A 85 6.86 -1.58 0.35
C GLY A 85 7.03 -0.77 -0.92
N SER A 86 6.01 -0.81 -1.76
CA SER A 86 5.96 -0.09 -3.03
C SER A 86 4.56 0.42 -3.33
N GLY A 87 4.47 1.67 -3.79
CA GLY A 87 3.23 2.24 -4.28
C GLY A 87 2.85 1.88 -5.72
N SER A 88 3.68 1.06 -6.38
CA SER A 88 3.52 0.73 -7.79
C SER A 88 2.18 0.05 -8.11
N SER A 89 1.62 0.43 -9.25
CA SER A 89 0.50 -0.28 -9.88
C SER A 89 0.63 -0.36 -11.38
N LEU A 90 -0.05 -1.35 -11.96
CA LEU A 90 0.09 -1.67 -13.37
C LEU A 90 -0.36 -0.49 -14.23
N ASP A 91 0.55 0.00 -15.07
CA ASP A 91 0.29 1.10 -15.98
C ASP A 91 -0.80 0.75 -17.00
N LYS A 92 -1.98 1.35 -16.78
CA LYS A 92 -3.14 1.22 -17.67
C LYS A 92 -3.02 2.08 -18.92
N ALA A 93 -1.92 2.80 -19.18
CA ALA A 93 -1.72 3.52 -20.46
C ALA A 93 -1.61 2.56 -21.67
N SER A 94 -1.30 1.28 -21.43
CA SER A 94 -1.49 0.18 -22.40
C SER A 94 -2.97 -0.20 -22.65
N LEU A 95 -3.93 0.37 -21.90
CA LEU A 95 -5.39 0.24 -22.06
C LEU A 95 -6.06 1.49 -22.69
N GLY A 96 -5.28 2.49 -23.13
CA GLY A 96 -5.76 3.66 -23.89
C GLY A 96 -5.70 4.99 -23.12
N ALA A 97 -5.06 5.99 -23.72
CA ALA A 97 -4.79 7.32 -23.17
C ALA A 97 -6.03 8.15 -22.75
N THR A 98 -7.23 7.74 -23.13
CA THR A 98 -8.49 8.46 -22.85
C THR A 98 -9.07 8.19 -21.45
N ARG A 99 -8.56 7.20 -20.70
CA ARG A 99 -9.13 6.77 -19.40
C ARG A 99 -8.33 7.18 -18.16
N ALA A 100 -7.03 7.45 -18.32
CA ALA A 100 -6.14 7.76 -17.19
C ALA A 100 -6.38 9.17 -16.61
N VAL A 101 -6.69 10.14 -17.46
CA VAL A 101 -6.85 11.55 -17.05
C VAL A 101 -8.13 11.81 -16.24
N PRO A 102 -9.31 11.25 -16.57
CA PRO A 102 -10.54 11.53 -15.81
C PRO A 102 -10.62 10.84 -14.44
N SER A 103 -9.86 9.76 -14.21
CA SER A 103 -9.93 8.97 -12.96
C SER A 103 -8.87 9.35 -11.93
N GLY A 104 -7.90 10.20 -12.26
CA GLY A 104 -6.78 10.53 -11.35
C GLY A 104 -5.76 9.40 -11.18
N ASN A 105 -5.91 8.30 -11.93
CA ASN A 105 -5.03 7.13 -11.91
C ASN A 105 -3.74 7.40 -12.72
N ALA A 106 -2.92 8.34 -12.26
CA ALA A 106 -1.75 8.81 -12.98
C ALA A 106 -0.44 8.55 -12.23
N SER A 107 -0.52 8.11 -10.98
CA SER A 107 0.64 8.03 -10.11
C SER A 107 1.15 6.61 -9.94
N PHE A 108 2.45 6.46 -9.71
CA PHE A 108 3.12 5.18 -9.46
C PHE A 108 2.77 4.08 -10.48
N GLN A 109 2.44 4.45 -11.72
CA GLN A 109 2.16 3.52 -12.80
C GLN A 109 3.47 2.95 -13.36
N VAL A 110 3.58 1.64 -13.42
CA VAL A 110 4.73 0.91 -13.99
C VAL A 110 4.26 -0.34 -14.73
N ASP A 111 5.05 -0.84 -15.68
CA ASP A 111 4.85 -2.18 -16.23
C ASP A 111 5.54 -3.25 -15.37
N ASP A 112 5.27 -4.52 -15.66
CA ASP A 112 5.85 -5.65 -14.95
C ASP A 112 7.38 -5.71 -15.06
N ALA A 113 7.95 -5.36 -16.21
CA ALA A 113 9.39 -5.42 -16.43
C ALA A 113 10.12 -4.39 -15.56
N ALA A 114 9.60 -3.15 -15.52
CA ALA A 114 10.10 -2.08 -14.68
C ALA A 114 9.94 -2.41 -13.19
N PHE A 115 8.78 -2.92 -12.78
CA PHE A 115 8.59 -3.35 -11.38
C PHE A 115 9.56 -4.48 -11.00
N GLY A 116 9.72 -5.50 -11.84
CA GLY A 116 10.66 -6.58 -11.62
C GLY A 116 12.11 -6.09 -11.50
N ALA A 117 12.52 -5.18 -12.37
CA ALA A 117 13.85 -4.58 -12.33
C ALA A 117 14.09 -3.74 -11.07
N ASN A 118 13.09 -2.94 -10.67
CA ASN A 118 13.16 -2.05 -9.52
C ASN A 118 13.05 -2.78 -8.18
N THR A 119 12.66 -4.06 -8.15
CA THR A 119 12.49 -4.82 -6.89
C THR A 119 13.52 -5.94 -6.72
N ARG A 120 14.49 -6.06 -7.64
CA ARG A 120 15.49 -7.14 -7.62
C ARG A 120 16.39 -7.12 -6.39
N HIS A 121 16.62 -5.94 -5.79
CA HIS A 121 17.45 -5.77 -4.59
C HIS A 121 16.73 -6.18 -3.30
N VAL A 122 15.44 -6.49 -3.37
CA VAL A 122 14.64 -6.97 -2.24
C VAL A 122 14.80 -8.48 -2.15
N GLU A 123 15.75 -8.89 -1.31
CA GLU A 123 16.07 -10.31 -1.07
C GLU A 123 15.30 -10.89 0.13
N ARG A 124 14.96 -10.05 1.12
CA ARG A 124 14.28 -10.47 2.34
C ARG A 124 13.46 -9.32 2.95
N ALA A 125 12.26 -9.64 3.43
CA ALA A 125 11.44 -8.78 4.28
C ALA A 125 10.51 -9.66 5.11
N ASP A 126 10.26 -9.32 6.36
CA ASP A 126 9.25 -9.99 7.18
C ASP A 126 7.84 -9.56 6.78
N VAL A 127 7.70 -8.28 6.40
CA VAL A 127 6.44 -7.66 5.95
C VAL A 127 6.66 -6.96 4.62
N VAL A 128 5.77 -7.22 3.66
CA VAL A 128 5.73 -6.52 2.37
C VAL A 128 4.41 -5.77 2.25
N VAL A 129 4.48 -4.48 1.92
CA VAL A 129 3.30 -3.62 1.70
C VAL A 129 3.31 -3.12 0.26
N CYS A 130 2.34 -3.52 -0.56
CA CYS A 130 2.25 -3.06 -1.94
C CYS A 130 0.93 -2.36 -2.19
N HIS A 131 0.89 -1.30 -2.99
CA HIS A 131 -0.41 -0.76 -3.39
C HIS A 131 -1.20 -1.79 -4.21
N SER A 132 -0.53 -2.49 -5.14
CA SER A 132 -1.19 -3.50 -5.99
C SER A 132 -1.25 -4.88 -5.35
N PRO A 133 -2.32 -5.66 -5.62
CA PRO A 133 -2.37 -7.07 -5.25
C PRO A 133 -1.56 -7.96 -6.21
N PRO A 134 -1.16 -9.17 -5.77
CA PRO A 134 -0.66 -10.24 -6.65
C PRO A 134 -1.76 -10.75 -7.57
N GLU A 135 -1.39 -11.30 -8.72
CA GLU A 135 -2.32 -11.93 -9.64
C GLU A 135 -2.90 -13.24 -9.07
N GLY A 136 -4.22 -13.43 -9.23
CA GLY A 136 -4.93 -14.66 -8.87
C GLY A 136 -5.39 -14.75 -7.41
N MET A 137 -5.12 -13.74 -6.58
CA MET A 137 -5.56 -13.67 -5.18
C MET A 137 -5.70 -12.22 -4.74
N LEU A 138 -6.31 -11.97 -3.58
CA LEU A 138 -6.48 -10.62 -3.02
C LEU A 138 -7.17 -9.63 -4.00
N LEU A 139 -8.10 -10.14 -4.81
CA LEU A 139 -8.79 -9.49 -5.93
C LEU A 139 -7.92 -9.12 -7.14
N GLY A 140 -6.66 -9.52 -7.18
CA GLY A 140 -5.79 -9.32 -8.33
C GLY A 140 -6.24 -10.14 -9.54
N LYS A 141 -6.69 -9.44 -10.57
CA LYS A 141 -7.16 -10.05 -11.82
C LYS A 141 -6.02 -10.18 -12.83
N SER A 142 -6.03 -11.27 -13.59
CA SER A 142 -5.09 -11.48 -14.68
C SER A 142 -5.14 -10.32 -15.69
N GLY A 143 -3.96 -9.84 -16.11
CA GLY A 143 -3.82 -8.67 -16.99
C GLY A 143 -4.20 -7.32 -16.37
N HIS A 144 -4.50 -7.28 -15.08
CA HIS A 144 -4.86 -6.05 -14.35
C HIS A 144 -4.09 -5.87 -13.03
N ALA A 145 -3.19 -6.80 -12.70
CA ALA A 145 -2.28 -6.76 -11.57
C ALA A 145 -0.84 -6.88 -12.09
N LEU A 146 0.14 -6.47 -11.28
CA LEU A 146 1.56 -6.70 -11.58
C LEU A 146 1.88 -8.16 -11.28
N GLY A 147 1.98 -9.00 -12.31
CA GLY A 147 2.28 -10.44 -12.15
C GLY A 147 3.64 -10.70 -11.48
N THR A 148 4.57 -9.76 -11.60
CA THR A 148 5.87 -9.77 -10.92
C THR A 148 5.79 -9.65 -9.40
N ILE A 149 4.64 -9.25 -8.83
CA ILE A 149 4.42 -9.33 -7.37
C ILE A 149 4.43 -10.79 -6.89
N ASN A 150 3.86 -11.73 -7.65
CA ASN A 150 3.92 -13.15 -7.28
C ASN A 150 5.38 -13.65 -7.23
N ALA A 151 6.23 -13.22 -8.18
CA ALA A 151 7.64 -13.55 -8.21
C ALA A 151 8.42 -12.90 -7.06
N LEU A 152 8.10 -11.64 -6.71
CA LEU A 152 8.63 -10.97 -5.52
C LEU A 152 8.28 -11.76 -4.25
N LEU A 153 7.01 -12.12 -4.06
CA LEU A 153 6.55 -12.87 -2.89
C LEU A 153 7.22 -14.24 -2.77
N ALA A 154 7.38 -14.95 -3.88
CA ALA A 154 8.08 -16.24 -3.91
C ALA A 154 9.58 -16.09 -3.55
N ARG A 155 10.23 -15.03 -4.03
CA ARG A 155 11.65 -14.75 -3.74
C ARG A 155 11.88 -14.31 -2.29
N VAL A 156 11.07 -13.36 -1.81
CA VAL A 156 11.25 -12.69 -0.52
C VAL A 156 10.73 -13.56 0.64
N GLY A 157 9.69 -14.35 0.41
CA GLY A 157 9.05 -15.20 1.41
C GLY A 157 8.55 -14.45 2.66
N PRO A 158 7.78 -13.35 2.53
CA PRO A 158 7.35 -12.58 3.69
C PRO A 158 6.34 -13.36 4.54
N LYS A 159 6.34 -13.07 5.84
CA LYS A 159 5.35 -13.63 6.79
C LYS A 159 4.01 -12.92 6.67
N ALA A 160 4.03 -11.66 6.29
CA ALA A 160 2.84 -10.87 6.01
C ALA A 160 2.99 -10.08 4.71
N PHE A 161 1.96 -10.12 3.87
CA PHE A 161 1.79 -9.26 2.72
C PHE A 161 0.51 -8.44 2.87
N ILE A 162 0.60 -7.13 2.66
CA ILE A 162 -0.55 -6.23 2.73
C ILE A 162 -0.65 -5.52 1.38
N CYS A 163 -1.85 -5.50 0.80
CA CYS A 163 -2.13 -4.73 -0.38
C CYS A 163 -3.39 -3.87 -0.34
N GLY A 164 -3.50 -2.98 -1.32
CA GLY A 164 -4.66 -2.16 -1.57
C GLY A 164 -5.09 -2.20 -3.04
N HIS A 165 -5.45 -1.04 -3.59
CA HIS A 165 -5.89 -0.77 -4.97
C HIS A 165 -7.19 -1.44 -5.43
N MET A 166 -7.37 -2.74 -5.18
CA MET A 166 -8.56 -3.48 -5.60
C MET A 166 -9.61 -3.44 -4.50
N HIS A 167 -10.60 -2.56 -4.66
CA HIS A 167 -11.64 -2.36 -3.65
C HIS A 167 -12.70 -3.46 -3.73
N ASN A 168 -13.08 -4.02 -2.58
CA ASN A 168 -14.24 -4.89 -2.49
C ASN A 168 -15.52 -4.18 -2.95
N SER A 169 -16.44 -4.93 -3.57
CA SER A 169 -17.79 -4.42 -3.83
C SER A 169 -18.54 -4.24 -2.50
N PRO A 170 -19.42 -3.22 -2.36
CA PRO A 170 -20.32 -3.12 -1.21
C PRO A 170 -21.19 -4.38 -1.00
N SER A 171 -21.50 -5.11 -2.07
CA SER A 171 -22.28 -6.35 -2.00
C SER A 171 -21.47 -7.57 -1.57
N THR A 172 -20.15 -7.52 -1.66
CA THR A 172 -19.24 -8.62 -1.28
C THR A 172 -18.01 -8.09 -0.50
N PRO A 173 -18.21 -7.42 0.64
CA PRO A 173 -17.16 -6.68 1.35
C PRO A 173 -16.05 -7.56 1.95
N GLN A 174 -16.26 -8.88 2.03
CA GLN A 174 -15.29 -9.84 2.59
C GLN A 174 -14.60 -10.70 1.53
N GLN A 175 -14.98 -10.56 0.25
CA GLN A 175 -14.45 -11.40 -0.82
C GLN A 175 -12.93 -11.24 -0.94
N ASP A 176 -12.21 -12.36 -0.90
CA ASP A 176 -10.77 -12.42 -1.18
C ASP A 176 -9.95 -11.39 -0.38
N ARG A 177 -10.34 -11.15 0.88
CA ARG A 177 -9.60 -10.23 1.76
C ARG A 177 -8.35 -10.83 2.35
N VAL A 178 -8.27 -12.15 2.42
CA VAL A 178 -7.16 -12.89 3.01
C VAL A 178 -6.81 -14.05 2.10
N ALA A 179 -5.52 -14.26 1.88
CA ALA A 179 -4.98 -15.38 1.12
C ALA A 179 -3.82 -16.02 1.88
N TRP A 180 -3.69 -17.33 1.81
CA TRP A 180 -2.52 -18.04 2.33
C TRP A 180 -1.40 -17.97 1.31
N LEU A 181 -0.24 -17.48 1.75
CA LEU A 181 0.99 -17.47 0.96
C LEU A 181 1.88 -18.66 1.37
N PRO A 182 2.82 -19.10 0.53
CA PRO A 182 3.71 -20.21 0.87
C PRO A 182 4.45 -20.05 2.21
N HIS A 183 4.76 -18.81 2.60
CA HIS A 183 5.54 -18.47 3.79
C HIS A 183 4.81 -17.56 4.78
N GLY A 184 3.52 -17.29 4.59
CA GLY A 184 2.82 -16.27 5.36
C GLY A 184 1.36 -16.08 5.00
N VAL A 185 0.84 -14.90 5.34
CA VAL A 185 -0.54 -14.51 5.05
C VAL A 185 -0.56 -13.21 4.25
N GLY A 186 -1.40 -13.18 3.22
CA GLY A 186 -1.71 -11.98 2.43
C GLY A 186 -3.03 -11.37 2.87
N MET A 187 -3.11 -10.05 2.89
CA MET A 187 -4.33 -9.31 3.22
C MET A 187 -4.57 -8.18 2.22
N ASN A 188 -5.79 -8.11 1.69
CA ASN A 188 -6.27 -6.91 1.01
C ASN A 188 -6.93 -5.99 2.05
N ALA A 189 -6.29 -4.85 2.28
CA ALA A 189 -6.71 -3.83 3.23
C ALA A 189 -7.63 -2.76 2.60
N CYS A 190 -7.86 -2.82 1.28
CA CYS A 190 -8.87 -2.00 0.62
C CYS A 190 -10.26 -2.62 0.77
N VAL A 191 -11.16 -1.92 1.45
CA VAL A 191 -12.62 -2.09 1.27
C VAL A 191 -13.19 -0.86 0.57
N THR A 192 -14.50 -0.84 0.34
CA THR A 192 -15.18 0.40 -0.06
C THR A 192 -14.81 1.52 0.92
N SER A 193 -14.55 2.72 0.41
CA SER A 193 -14.05 3.87 1.20
C SER A 193 -14.90 4.15 2.45
N THR A 194 -16.19 3.82 2.43
CA THR A 194 -17.12 3.95 3.56
C THR A 194 -16.91 2.92 4.68
N TRP A 195 -16.44 1.71 4.37
CA TRP A 195 -16.34 0.60 5.33
C TRP A 195 -15.02 0.58 6.12
N ASN A 196 -13.93 1.10 5.55
CA ASN A 196 -12.61 1.10 6.20
C ASN A 196 -12.62 1.89 7.53
N SER A 197 -13.40 2.96 7.59
CA SER A 197 -13.54 3.80 8.78
C SER A 197 -14.31 3.16 9.93
N LEU A 198 -15.06 2.07 9.71
CA LEU A 198 -15.99 1.52 10.70
C LEU A 198 -15.44 0.35 11.53
N TYR A 199 -14.42 -0.37 11.06
CA TYR A 199 -14.06 -1.69 11.62
C TYR A 199 -12.59 -1.89 12.04
N GLY A 200 -11.82 -0.82 12.21
CA GLY A 200 -10.49 -0.89 12.84
C GLY A 200 -9.47 -1.81 12.15
N CYS A 201 -9.63 -2.05 10.85
CA CYS A 201 -8.68 -2.78 10.02
C CYS A 201 -7.46 -1.90 9.70
N PRO A 202 -6.33 -2.46 9.23
CA PRO A 202 -5.26 -1.67 8.62
C PRO A 202 -5.86 -0.70 7.62
N ILE A 203 -5.64 0.59 7.85
CA ILE A 203 -6.33 1.64 7.11
C ILE A 203 -5.54 1.90 5.84
N VAL A 204 -6.17 1.66 4.69
CA VAL A 204 -5.69 2.22 3.41
C VAL A 204 -6.36 3.57 3.23
N ILE A 205 -5.55 4.63 3.18
CA ILE A 205 -5.99 5.95 2.73
C ILE A 205 -5.59 6.03 1.26
N ASP A 206 -6.56 5.88 0.37
CA ASP A 206 -6.41 6.22 -1.05
C ASP A 206 -6.90 7.67 -1.18
N ILE A 207 -5.99 8.63 -1.35
CA ILE A 207 -6.31 10.07 -1.44
C ILE A 207 -6.59 10.52 -2.86
#